data_AF-A0A371IVT0-F1
#
_entry.id   AF-A0A371IVT0-F1
#
_cell.length_a   1.000
_cell.length_b   1.000
_cell.length_c   1.000
_cell.angle_alpha   90.00
_cell.angle_beta   90.00
_cell.angle_gamma   90.00
#
_symmetry.space_group_name_H-M   'P 1'
#
loop_
_entity.id
_entity.type
_entity.pdbx_description
1 polymer ?
#
loop_
_entity_poly.entity_id
_entity_poly.type
_entity_poly.pdbx_seq_one_letter_code
_entity_poly.pdbx_strand_id
1 'polypeptide(L)'
;MNGIKKVLTLGLSTLLISTGYVKVNALNNVNSIQGNNRYSTAGIIADKKDYDVAILVNLDKSLADGLSASGLAGAVDAPILLTQKDNIPIETMSRLDKVNKVYLIGNENVISKNIEVKLKEKNIEVIRIGGTDRIETSYKVAKEISSIKDIDKVIFTNGYSGEADAMSISPVASRDKSPIILTDGKNTLFDAKGVKSYVIGSKSVVSDEFVNKTKSIRIGGIDRFDTNKKVIEYFYKNPDTFYISDGYKLVDALTAAPLAQNSPIVLVSNTSDKSILKNSDTLTTVGEVDYKISKQCVDMILLNEKDNKGIKKAQNILNEMALQSTEKRIYEYILPQAIGIDEVNKNYYAFGMYNTDDPEYQLMGDWIIIVDKNTFEVYEYCVDGTMIKHEIK
;
A
#
# COMPACT_ATOMS: atom_id res chain seq x y z
N MET A 1 54.74 21.93 -58.87
CA MET A 1 53.73 20.86 -58.80
C MET A 1 53.07 20.89 -57.43
N ASN A 2 51.76 21.13 -57.41
CA ASN A 2 50.70 20.62 -56.51
C ASN A 2 50.99 20.50 -55.00
N GLY A 3 50.17 20.97 -54.06
CA GLY A 3 48.80 21.48 -54.09
C GLY A 3 48.44 21.94 -52.66
N ILE A 4 47.78 23.09 -52.53
CA ILE A 4 46.38 23.22 -52.14
C ILE A 4 46.04 22.67 -50.74
N LYS A 5 45.97 23.62 -49.80
CA LYS A 5 44.88 23.91 -48.84
C LYS A 5 44.32 22.76 -47.99
N LYS A 6 44.29 22.97 -46.67
CA LYS A 6 43.03 23.24 -45.93
C LYS A 6 43.30 23.74 -44.51
N VAL A 7 42.71 24.89 -44.22
CA VAL A 7 42.41 25.41 -42.89
C VAL A 7 41.41 24.46 -42.22
N LEU A 8 41.63 24.14 -40.94
CA LEU A 8 40.59 23.60 -40.07
C LEU A 8 40.71 24.24 -38.68
N THR A 9 39.84 25.23 -38.53
CA THR A 9 39.37 25.90 -37.33
C THR A 9 38.64 24.97 -36.36
N LEU A 10 38.54 25.47 -35.12
CA LEU A 10 37.47 25.28 -34.14
C LEU A 10 37.48 24.05 -33.22
N GLY A 11 37.40 24.34 -31.92
CA GLY A 11 36.56 23.61 -30.99
C GLY A 11 37.29 22.74 -29.99
N LEU A 12 37.98 23.33 -29.02
CA LEU A 12 38.23 22.66 -27.74
C LEU A 12 36.89 22.62 -27.00
N SER A 13 36.01 21.69 -27.38
CA SER A 13 34.78 21.41 -26.66
C SER A 13 35.17 20.76 -25.34
N THR A 14 35.02 21.52 -24.26
CA THR A 14 34.88 21.00 -22.91
C THR A 14 33.75 19.97 -22.91
N LEU A 15 34.10 18.68 -22.99
CA LEU A 15 33.23 17.63 -22.48
C LEU A 15 33.14 17.84 -20.97
N LEU A 16 32.18 18.65 -20.55
CA LEU A 16 31.56 18.48 -19.25
C LEU A 16 30.97 17.09 -19.27
N ILE A 17 31.72 16.12 -18.74
CA ILE A 17 31.15 14.85 -18.31
C ILE A 17 30.15 15.26 -17.24
N SER A 18 28.89 15.43 -17.62
CA SER A 18 27.80 15.41 -16.66
C SER A 18 27.81 13.99 -16.12
N THR A 19 28.62 13.74 -15.09
CA THR A 19 28.39 12.62 -14.19
C THR A 19 27.03 12.93 -13.59
N GLY A 20 25.97 12.45 -14.24
CA GLY A 20 24.68 12.33 -13.61
C GLY A 20 24.97 11.51 -12.37
N TYR A 21 24.89 12.15 -11.20
CA TYR A 21 24.88 11.43 -9.94
C TYR A 21 23.68 10.51 -10.04
N VAL A 22 23.94 9.23 -10.32
CA VAL A 22 22.92 8.21 -10.11
C VAL A 22 22.70 8.28 -8.61
N LYS A 23 21.56 8.84 -8.20
CA LYS A 23 21.13 8.81 -6.81
C LYS A 23 20.86 7.33 -6.53
N VAL A 24 21.88 6.63 -6.03
CA VAL A 24 21.70 5.31 -5.43
C VAL A 24 21.00 5.60 -4.11
N ASN A 25 19.67 5.62 -4.13
CA ASN A 25 18.90 5.69 -2.90
C ASN A 25 19.14 4.38 -2.17
N ALA A 26 20.05 4.40 -1.19
CA ALA A 26 20.16 3.32 -0.24
C ALA A 26 18.89 3.37 0.62
N LEU A 27 18.17 2.25 0.70
CA LEU A 27 17.04 2.10 1.61
C LEU A 27 17.54 2.37 3.03
N ASN A 28 17.14 3.49 3.61
CA ASN A 28 17.68 3.94 4.88
C ASN A 28 17.08 3.16 6.03
N ASN A 29 15.77 2.86 5.95
CA ASN A 29 15.04 2.16 7.01
C ASN A 29 13.99 1.22 6.44
N VAL A 30 13.98 -0.02 6.95
CA VAL A 30 12.86 -0.95 6.85
C VAL A 30 12.28 -1.13 8.24
N ASN A 31 11.08 -0.61 8.43
CA ASN A 31 10.39 -0.66 9.72
C ASN A 31 9.19 -1.61 9.66
N SER A 32 8.73 -2.05 10.82
CA SER A 32 7.46 -2.76 10.96
C SER A 32 6.65 -2.19 12.13
N ILE A 33 5.34 -2.07 11.93
CA ILE A 33 4.35 -1.75 12.94
C ILE A 33 3.37 -2.92 13.01
N GLN A 34 3.59 -3.81 13.96
CA GLN A 34 2.77 -5.00 14.16
C GLN A 34 2.67 -5.31 15.65
N GLY A 35 1.43 -5.49 16.12
CA GLY A 35 1.14 -6.06 17.43
C GLY A 35 0.80 -7.54 17.34
N ASN A 36 0.59 -8.17 18.50
CA ASN A 36 0.23 -9.59 18.57
C ASN A 36 -1.16 -9.90 17.99
N ASN A 37 -1.97 -8.86 17.75
CA ASN A 37 -3.26 -8.93 17.09
C ASN A 37 -3.60 -7.54 16.50
N ARG A 38 -4.71 -7.44 15.77
CA ARG A 38 -5.14 -6.20 15.09
C ARG A 38 -5.48 -5.05 16.05
N TYR A 39 -5.97 -5.35 17.25
CA TYR A 39 -6.22 -4.33 18.29
C TYR A 39 -4.90 -3.74 18.78
N SER A 40 -3.90 -4.59 19.03
CA SER A 40 -2.54 -4.19 19.40
C SER A 40 -1.86 -3.40 18.29
N THR A 41 -1.95 -3.83 17.02
CA THR A 41 -1.43 -3.07 15.87
C THR A 41 -2.04 -1.68 15.80
N ALA A 42 -3.37 -1.55 15.91
CA ALA A 42 -4.05 -0.26 15.94
C ALA A 42 -3.59 0.62 17.11
N GLY A 43 -3.38 0.02 18.29
CA GLY A 43 -2.82 0.70 19.47
C GLY A 43 -1.41 1.23 19.24
N ILE A 44 -0.51 0.42 18.65
CA ILE A 44 0.87 0.84 18.36
C ILE A 44 0.89 1.96 17.31
N ILE A 45 0.02 1.90 16.31
CA ILE A 45 -0.16 2.98 15.32
C ILE A 45 -0.62 4.27 16.03
N ALA A 46 -1.61 4.17 16.91
CA ALA A 46 -2.10 5.30 17.68
C ALA A 46 -0.98 5.94 18.53
N ASP A 47 -0.14 5.12 19.16
CA ASP A 47 0.98 5.57 19.99
C ASP A 47 2.10 6.29 19.20
N LYS A 48 2.05 6.32 17.85
CA LYS A 48 2.95 7.13 17.02
C LYS A 48 2.58 8.62 16.99
N LYS A 49 1.43 8.99 17.57
CA LYS A 49 0.95 10.38 17.66
C LYS A 49 0.46 10.68 19.08
N ASP A 50 0.54 11.95 19.45
CA ASP A 50 -0.22 12.46 20.59
C ASP A 50 -1.66 12.69 20.15
N TYR A 51 -2.62 12.31 21.01
CA TYR A 51 -4.05 12.47 20.73
C TYR A 51 -4.84 12.48 22.05
N ASP A 52 -5.92 13.23 22.07
CA ASP A 52 -6.93 13.28 23.14
C ASP A 52 -8.33 12.90 22.64
N VAL A 53 -8.52 12.79 21.33
CA VAL A 53 -9.71 12.25 20.66
C VAL A 53 -9.37 10.88 20.05
N ALA A 54 -10.30 9.93 20.09
CA ALA A 54 -10.15 8.64 19.38
C ALA A 54 -11.41 8.27 18.58
N ILE A 55 -11.22 7.51 17.51
CA ILE A 55 -12.31 6.93 16.73
C ILE A 55 -12.34 5.42 16.98
N LEU A 56 -13.49 4.86 17.37
CA LEU A 56 -13.68 3.42 17.53
C LEU A 56 -14.50 2.85 16.38
N VAL A 57 -13.94 1.84 15.73
CA VAL A 57 -14.57 1.05 14.67
C VAL A 57 -14.71 -0.40 15.11
N ASN A 58 -15.84 -1.03 14.83
CA ASN A 58 -16.04 -2.45 15.13
C ASN A 58 -15.29 -3.34 14.13
N LEU A 59 -14.44 -4.23 14.63
CA LEU A 59 -13.71 -5.21 13.82
C LEU A 59 -14.57 -6.41 13.37
N ASP A 60 -15.35 -6.98 14.28
CA ASP A 60 -16.06 -8.26 14.13
C ASP A 60 -17.23 -8.24 13.13
N LYS A 61 -17.94 -7.10 13.02
CA LYS A 61 -19.21 -7.01 12.28
C LYS A 61 -19.24 -5.97 11.17
N SER A 62 -18.43 -4.91 11.25
CA SER A 62 -18.57 -3.78 10.32
C SER A 62 -17.31 -2.95 10.15
N LEU A 63 -16.26 -3.57 9.61
CA LEU A 63 -15.17 -2.82 8.93
C LEU A 63 -15.73 -1.85 7.87
N ALA A 64 -16.88 -2.21 7.30
CA ALA A 64 -17.61 -1.43 6.32
C ALA A 64 -18.02 -0.03 6.79
N ASP A 65 -18.51 0.11 8.03
CA ASP A 65 -18.86 1.43 8.56
C ASP A 65 -17.60 2.28 8.78
N GLY A 66 -16.49 1.61 9.13
CA GLY A 66 -15.16 2.21 9.27
C GLY A 66 -14.55 2.74 7.97
N LEU A 67 -15.01 2.30 6.78
CA LEU A 67 -14.45 2.75 5.51
C LEU A 67 -14.54 4.28 5.32
N SER A 68 -15.51 4.92 5.97
CA SER A 68 -15.72 6.37 5.92
C SER A 68 -14.96 7.16 6.99
N ALA A 69 -14.36 6.49 7.98
CA ALA A 69 -13.83 7.11 9.19
C ALA A 69 -12.56 7.94 8.95
N SER A 70 -11.75 7.63 7.93
CA SER A 70 -10.43 8.24 7.70
C SER A 70 -10.48 9.77 7.56
N GLY A 71 -11.51 10.30 6.90
CA GLY A 71 -11.72 11.75 6.75
C GLY A 71 -11.98 12.44 8.08
N LEU A 72 -12.82 11.83 8.93
CA LEU A 72 -13.10 12.34 10.27
C LEU A 72 -11.87 12.23 11.17
N ALA A 73 -11.14 11.11 11.10
CA ALA A 73 -9.88 10.90 11.81
C ALA A 73 -8.89 12.04 11.53
N GLY A 74 -8.77 12.46 10.26
CA GLY A 74 -7.96 13.61 9.91
C GLY A 74 -8.55 14.96 10.36
N ALA A 75 -9.88 15.11 10.34
CA ALA A 75 -10.56 16.33 10.75
C ALA A 75 -10.38 16.64 12.25
N VAL A 76 -10.37 15.60 13.09
CA VAL A 76 -10.22 15.70 14.56
C VAL A 76 -8.83 15.29 15.07
N ASP A 77 -7.87 15.05 14.16
CA ASP A 77 -6.51 14.56 14.46
C ASP A 77 -6.47 13.37 15.43
N ALA A 78 -7.31 12.38 15.15
CA ALA A 78 -7.52 11.21 16.00
C ALA A 78 -7.03 9.92 15.34
N PRO A 79 -6.48 8.96 16.10
CA PRO A 79 -6.26 7.62 15.60
C PRO A 79 -7.60 6.86 15.42
N ILE A 80 -7.56 5.84 14.56
CA ILE A 80 -8.63 4.85 14.45
C ILE A 80 -8.20 3.62 15.27
N LEU A 81 -8.93 3.35 16.35
CA LEU A 81 -8.79 2.18 17.18
C LEU A 81 -9.93 1.19 16.92
N LEU A 82 -9.72 -0.07 17.27
CA LEU A 82 -10.65 -1.15 17.00
C LEU A 82 -11.38 -1.59 18.27
N THR A 83 -12.66 -1.92 18.15
CA THR A 83 -13.49 -2.47 19.24
C THR A 83 -14.26 -3.70 18.76
N GLN A 84 -14.88 -4.41 19.69
CA GLN A 84 -15.88 -5.44 19.41
C GLN A 84 -17.28 -4.88 19.64
N LYS A 85 -18.31 -5.67 19.31
CA LYS A 85 -19.70 -5.22 19.47
C LYS A 85 -20.02 -4.91 20.93
N ASP A 86 -19.70 -5.85 21.81
CA ASP A 86 -20.11 -5.84 23.22
C ASP A 86 -18.93 -5.73 24.19
N ASN A 87 -17.71 -5.58 23.65
CA ASN A 87 -16.48 -5.48 24.42
C ASN A 87 -15.48 -4.49 23.81
N ILE A 88 -14.70 -3.81 24.65
CA ILE A 88 -13.51 -3.06 24.22
C ILE A 88 -12.31 -3.91 24.66
N PRO A 89 -11.52 -4.47 23.72
CA PRO A 89 -10.30 -5.21 24.05
C PRO A 89 -9.32 -4.39 24.87
N ILE A 90 -8.51 -5.06 25.69
CA ILE A 90 -7.60 -4.40 26.64
C ILE A 90 -6.55 -3.54 25.93
N GLU A 91 -6.13 -3.97 24.75
CA GLU A 91 -5.20 -3.26 23.88
C GLU A 91 -5.78 -1.91 23.46
N THR A 92 -7.07 -1.83 23.18
CA THR A 92 -7.77 -0.58 22.89
C THR A 92 -8.04 0.21 24.17
N MET A 93 -8.53 -0.43 25.23
CA MET A 93 -8.91 0.25 26.47
C MET A 93 -7.73 1.02 27.09
N SER A 94 -6.53 0.40 27.11
CA SER A 94 -5.31 1.05 27.63
C SER A 94 -4.90 2.33 26.87
N ARG A 95 -5.30 2.46 25.60
CA ARG A 95 -5.05 3.66 24.78
C ARG A 95 -6.09 4.76 24.98
N LEU A 96 -7.20 4.46 25.66
CA LEU A 96 -8.27 5.41 25.95
C LEU A 96 -8.09 6.15 27.27
N ASP A 97 -7.10 5.78 28.09
CA ASP A 97 -6.86 6.44 29.38
C ASP A 97 -6.42 7.91 29.24
N LYS A 98 -5.86 8.29 28.09
CA LYS A 98 -5.49 9.67 27.74
C LYS A 98 -6.53 10.40 26.89
N VAL A 99 -7.68 9.77 26.62
CA VAL A 99 -8.70 10.26 25.68
C VAL A 99 -9.83 10.94 26.44
N ASN A 100 -10.22 12.15 26.01
CA ASN A 100 -11.36 12.90 26.56
C ASN A 100 -12.64 12.72 25.71
N LYS A 101 -12.51 12.36 24.42
CA LYS A 101 -13.62 12.23 23.48
C LYS A 101 -13.45 11.02 22.57
N VAL A 102 -14.53 10.27 22.40
CA VAL A 102 -14.60 9.12 21.50
C VAL A 102 -15.73 9.28 20.48
N TYR A 103 -15.38 9.08 19.22
CA TYR A 103 -16.35 8.86 18.15
C TYR A 103 -16.60 7.36 17.96
N LEU A 104 -17.84 6.89 18.15
CA LEU A 104 -18.24 5.53 17.82
C LEU A 104 -18.81 5.50 16.40
N ILE A 105 -18.13 4.80 15.48
CA ILE A 105 -18.61 4.66 14.10
C ILE A 105 -19.44 3.37 13.98
N GLY A 106 -20.74 3.56 13.80
CA GLY A 106 -21.73 2.49 13.74
C GLY A 106 -22.89 2.68 14.73
N ASN A 107 -24.03 2.12 14.37
CA ASN A 107 -25.22 2.12 15.24
C ASN A 107 -25.07 1.12 16.40
N GLU A 108 -26.10 0.99 17.24
CA GLU A 108 -26.07 0.10 18.41
C GLU A 108 -26.02 -1.41 18.08
N ASN A 109 -26.38 -1.80 16.85
CA ASN A 109 -26.24 -3.19 16.42
C ASN A 109 -24.78 -3.55 16.10
N VAL A 110 -24.00 -2.54 15.73
CA VAL A 110 -22.58 -2.63 15.39
C VAL A 110 -21.73 -2.43 16.63
N ILE A 111 -21.91 -1.35 17.39
CA ILE A 111 -21.23 -1.11 18.67
C ILE A 111 -22.31 -0.90 19.72
N SER A 112 -22.48 -1.83 20.67
CA SER A 112 -23.64 -1.80 21.57
C SER A 112 -23.66 -0.59 22.49
N LYS A 113 -24.84 -0.32 23.07
CA LYS A 113 -25.02 0.76 24.03
C LYS A 113 -24.12 0.59 25.27
N ASN A 114 -23.83 -0.64 25.65
CA ASN A 114 -22.96 -0.95 26.78
C ASN A 114 -21.53 -0.40 26.60
N ILE A 115 -21.02 -0.34 25.36
CA ILE A 115 -19.72 0.27 25.07
C ILE A 115 -19.74 1.76 25.35
N GLU A 116 -20.79 2.45 24.92
CA GLU A 116 -20.97 3.88 25.19
C GLU A 116 -21.10 4.16 26.70
N VAL A 117 -21.81 3.31 27.45
CA VAL A 117 -21.92 3.43 28.92
C VAL A 117 -20.54 3.27 29.58
N LYS A 118 -19.78 2.22 29.23
CA LYS A 118 -18.43 1.98 29.76
C LYS A 118 -17.48 3.15 29.53
N LEU A 119 -17.57 3.81 28.37
CA LEU A 119 -16.75 4.98 28.05
C LEU A 119 -17.16 6.20 28.89
N LYS A 120 -18.47 6.44 29.05
CA LYS A 120 -19.00 7.54 29.88
C LYS A 120 -18.65 7.38 31.36
N GLU A 121 -18.63 6.15 31.89
CA GLU A 121 -18.17 5.85 33.25
C GLU A 121 -16.69 6.25 33.49
N LYS A 122 -15.88 6.32 32.42
CA LYS A 122 -14.51 6.84 32.45
C LYS A 122 -14.42 8.36 32.22
N ASN A 123 -15.55 9.08 32.27
CA ASN A 123 -15.67 10.51 31.96
C ASN A 123 -15.24 10.89 30.54
N ILE A 124 -15.39 9.98 29.58
CA ILE A 124 -15.12 10.24 28.16
C ILE A 124 -16.40 10.74 27.50
N GLU A 125 -16.33 11.86 26.78
CA GLU A 125 -17.43 12.32 25.92
C GLU A 125 -17.61 11.35 24.75
N VAL A 126 -18.82 10.87 24.51
CA VAL A 126 -19.07 9.89 23.43
C VAL A 126 -20.04 10.45 22.41
N ILE A 127 -19.59 10.51 21.15
CA ILE A 127 -20.41 10.87 19.98
C ILE A 127 -20.58 9.63 19.12
N ARG A 128 -21.82 9.18 18.93
CA ARG A 128 -22.13 8.04 18.08
C ARG A 128 -22.57 8.50 16.69
N ILE A 129 -21.90 7.98 15.67
CA ILE A 129 -22.19 8.26 14.25
C ILE A 129 -22.55 6.93 13.59
N GLY A 130 -23.84 6.65 13.47
CA GLY A 130 -24.34 5.40 12.88
C GLY A 130 -25.63 5.60 12.11
N GLY A 131 -25.69 5.07 10.89
CA GLY A 131 -26.88 4.99 10.04
C GLY A 131 -27.60 3.64 10.15
N THR A 132 -28.64 3.49 9.35
CA THR A 132 -29.30 2.20 9.10
C THR A 132 -28.41 1.26 8.30
N ASP A 133 -27.52 1.80 7.47
CA ASP A 133 -26.49 1.08 6.73
C ASP A 133 -25.17 1.88 6.63
N ARG A 134 -24.20 1.31 5.89
CA ARG A 134 -22.87 1.90 5.67
C ARG A 134 -22.94 3.21 4.85
N ILE A 135 -23.92 3.36 3.96
CA ILE A 135 -24.10 4.57 3.15
C ILE A 135 -24.58 5.71 4.03
N GLU A 136 -25.65 5.50 4.80
CA GLU A 136 -26.17 6.51 5.72
C GLU A 136 -25.13 6.85 6.81
N THR A 137 -24.37 5.86 7.31
CA THR A 137 -23.25 6.12 8.23
C THR A 137 -22.23 7.07 7.59
N SER A 138 -21.84 6.84 6.33
CA SER A 138 -20.91 7.73 5.63
C SER A 138 -21.43 9.16 5.44
N TYR A 139 -22.74 9.34 5.21
CA TYR A 139 -23.35 10.67 5.15
C TYR A 139 -23.32 11.37 6.50
N LYS A 140 -23.56 10.64 7.61
CA LYS A 140 -23.47 11.21 8.96
C LYS A 140 -22.03 11.56 9.34
N VAL A 141 -21.05 10.75 8.92
CA VAL A 141 -19.62 11.09 9.07
C VAL A 141 -19.29 12.37 8.30
N ALA A 142 -19.77 12.52 7.07
CA ALA A 142 -19.57 13.74 6.30
C ALA A 142 -20.24 14.96 6.94
N LYS A 143 -21.42 14.79 7.54
CA LYS A 143 -22.08 15.85 8.30
C LYS A 143 -21.26 16.28 9.52
N GLU A 144 -20.66 15.34 10.24
CA GLU A 144 -19.76 15.66 11.35
C GLU A 144 -18.50 16.40 10.86
N ILE A 145 -17.89 15.97 9.75
CA ILE A 145 -16.76 16.71 9.17
C ILE A 145 -17.19 18.15 8.80
N SER A 146 -18.39 18.32 8.24
CA SER A 146 -18.93 19.64 7.85
C SER A 146 -19.20 20.58 9.03
N SER A 147 -19.43 20.05 10.23
CA SER A 147 -19.60 20.87 11.44
C SER A 147 -18.25 21.34 12.01
N ILE A 148 -17.16 20.68 11.64
CA ILE A 148 -15.79 21.00 12.06
C ILE A 148 -15.10 21.93 11.06
N LYS A 149 -15.30 21.72 9.75
CA LYS A 149 -14.72 22.54 8.67
C LYS A 149 -15.57 22.54 7.40
N ASP A 150 -15.38 23.55 6.56
CA ASP A 150 -15.97 23.58 5.22
C ASP A 150 -15.45 22.44 4.35
N ILE A 151 -16.37 21.75 3.68
CA ILE A 151 -16.04 20.68 2.74
C ILE A 151 -15.78 21.30 1.37
N ASP A 152 -14.54 21.21 0.89
CA ASP A 152 -14.10 21.63 -0.44
C ASP A 152 -13.86 20.44 -1.39
N LYS A 153 -13.79 19.23 -0.83
CA LYS A 153 -13.52 17.98 -1.54
C LYS A 153 -14.35 16.82 -1.01
N VAL A 154 -14.88 16.00 -1.91
CA VAL A 154 -15.66 14.80 -1.58
C VAL A 154 -15.12 13.61 -2.37
N ILE A 155 -15.05 12.45 -1.72
CA ILE A 155 -14.55 11.22 -2.32
C ILE A 155 -15.68 10.19 -2.30
N PHE A 156 -16.03 9.64 -3.45
CA PHE A 156 -17.03 8.59 -3.58
C PHE A 156 -16.37 7.24 -3.82
N THR A 157 -16.81 6.22 -3.09
CA THR A 157 -16.39 4.82 -3.28
C THR A 157 -17.62 3.92 -3.22
N ASN A 158 -17.59 2.74 -3.86
CA ASN A 158 -18.66 1.76 -3.67
C ASN A 158 -18.54 1.17 -2.26
N GLY A 159 -19.62 1.23 -1.48
CA GLY A 159 -19.66 0.76 -0.12
C GLY A 159 -19.64 -0.76 0.01
N TYR A 160 -20.06 -1.53 -1.01
CA TYR A 160 -20.30 -2.97 -0.93
C TYR A 160 -19.33 -3.83 -1.75
N SER A 161 -18.65 -3.23 -2.74
CA SER A 161 -17.68 -3.92 -3.60
C SER A 161 -16.39 -3.10 -3.82
N GLY A 162 -16.25 -1.97 -3.13
CA GLY A 162 -15.16 -1.01 -3.28
C GLY A 162 -14.37 -0.79 -1.99
N GLU A 163 -14.32 -1.76 -1.07
CA GLU A 163 -13.61 -1.60 0.20
C GLU A 163 -12.12 -1.29 0.00
N ALA A 164 -11.46 -1.96 -0.94
CA ALA A 164 -10.05 -1.71 -1.25
C ALA A 164 -9.85 -0.36 -1.96
N ASP A 165 -10.83 0.10 -2.73
CA ASP A 165 -10.83 1.43 -3.35
C ASP A 165 -10.94 2.52 -2.27
N ALA A 166 -11.81 2.32 -1.26
CA ALA A 166 -11.91 3.20 -0.10
C ALA A 166 -10.60 3.24 0.71
N MET A 167 -9.97 2.09 0.93
CA MET A 167 -8.70 2.04 1.66
C MET A 167 -7.55 2.67 0.90
N SER A 168 -7.55 2.58 -0.43
CA SER A 168 -6.54 3.22 -1.27
C SER A 168 -6.51 4.73 -1.10
N ILE A 169 -7.68 5.36 -0.88
CA ILE A 169 -7.80 6.81 -0.73
C ILE A 169 -7.86 7.27 0.74
N SER A 170 -7.99 6.34 1.71
CA SER A 170 -8.09 6.66 3.14
C SER A 170 -7.00 7.60 3.66
N PRO A 171 -5.69 7.43 3.37
CA PRO A 171 -4.68 8.34 3.88
C PRO A 171 -4.80 9.75 3.30
N VAL A 172 -5.21 9.86 2.02
CA VAL A 172 -5.51 11.14 1.35
C VAL A 172 -6.74 11.80 1.98
N ALA A 173 -7.79 11.03 2.25
CA ALA A 173 -8.99 11.53 2.91
C ALA A 173 -8.68 12.06 4.31
N SER A 174 -7.80 11.38 5.05
CA SER A 174 -7.32 11.87 6.35
C SER A 174 -6.50 13.16 6.21
N ARG A 175 -5.48 13.18 5.34
CA ARG A 175 -4.66 14.38 5.08
C ARG A 175 -5.50 15.59 4.71
N ASP A 176 -6.43 15.40 3.78
CA ASP A 176 -7.24 16.46 3.20
C ASP A 176 -8.52 16.73 4.03
N LYS A 177 -8.73 15.99 5.13
CA LYS A 177 -9.91 16.08 6.00
C LYS A 177 -11.21 16.01 5.20
N SER A 178 -11.23 15.12 4.21
CA SER A 178 -12.27 15.02 3.19
C SER A 178 -13.17 13.81 3.48
N PRO A 179 -14.50 13.95 3.43
CA PRO A 179 -15.39 12.81 3.62
C PRO A 179 -15.22 11.77 2.51
N ILE A 180 -15.19 10.50 2.93
CA ILE A 180 -15.43 9.35 2.03
C ILE A 180 -16.91 9.00 2.13
N ILE A 181 -17.60 9.15 1.01
CA ILE A 181 -19.00 8.86 0.82
C ILE A 181 -19.16 7.49 0.17
N LEU A 182 -19.79 6.57 0.88
CA LEU A 182 -20.08 5.24 0.38
C LEU A 182 -21.35 5.26 -0.48
N THR A 183 -21.35 4.52 -1.58
CA THR A 183 -22.49 4.43 -2.51
C THR A 183 -22.75 3.00 -2.97
N ASP A 184 -23.86 2.77 -3.67
CA ASP A 184 -24.12 1.49 -4.34
C ASP A 184 -23.45 1.39 -5.73
N GLY A 185 -22.69 2.42 -6.12
CA GLY A 185 -22.06 2.55 -7.43
C GLY A 185 -22.99 3.01 -8.56
N LYS A 186 -24.27 3.26 -8.28
CA LYS A 186 -25.27 3.69 -9.27
C LYS A 186 -25.85 5.06 -8.94
N ASN A 187 -26.19 5.29 -7.67
CA ASN A 187 -26.81 6.51 -7.20
C ASN A 187 -26.23 6.99 -5.87
N THR A 188 -26.41 8.27 -5.59
CA THR A 188 -26.15 8.86 -4.28
C THR A 188 -27.21 9.93 -3.99
N LEU A 189 -27.53 10.10 -2.71
CA LEU A 189 -28.33 11.20 -2.21
C LEU A 189 -27.45 12.37 -1.73
N PHE A 190 -26.14 12.18 -1.71
CA PHE A 190 -25.18 13.21 -1.32
C PHE A 190 -25.01 14.23 -2.45
N ASP A 191 -25.29 15.50 -2.17
CA ASP A 191 -25.07 16.58 -3.14
C ASP A 191 -23.63 17.08 -3.06
N ALA A 192 -22.85 16.81 -4.10
CA ALA A 192 -21.47 17.29 -4.25
C ALA A 192 -21.37 18.53 -5.17
N LYS A 193 -22.46 19.27 -5.39
CA LYS A 193 -22.40 20.51 -6.17
C LYS A 193 -21.48 21.54 -5.53
N GLY A 194 -20.62 22.14 -6.35
CA GLY A 194 -19.74 23.24 -5.93
C GLY A 194 -18.46 22.79 -5.22
N VAL A 195 -18.26 21.48 -5.01
CA VAL A 195 -17.05 20.92 -4.39
C VAL A 195 -16.32 20.01 -5.36
N LYS A 196 -15.00 19.87 -5.18
CA LYS A 196 -14.20 18.97 -6.02
C LYS A 196 -14.52 17.51 -5.66
N SER A 197 -15.10 16.75 -6.58
CA SER A 197 -15.49 15.37 -6.34
C SER A 197 -14.59 14.37 -7.07
N TYR A 198 -14.32 13.24 -6.41
CA TYR A 198 -13.60 12.10 -6.98
C TYR A 198 -14.43 10.84 -6.83
N VAL A 199 -14.30 9.94 -7.80
CA VAL A 199 -14.80 8.56 -7.72
C VAL A 199 -13.61 7.63 -7.74
N ILE A 200 -13.42 6.85 -6.68
CA ILE A 200 -12.35 5.86 -6.60
C ILE A 200 -12.95 4.49 -6.91
N GLY A 201 -12.40 3.86 -7.95
CA GLY A 201 -12.87 2.58 -8.46
C GLY A 201 -13.17 2.60 -9.96
N SER A 202 -13.15 1.42 -10.55
CA SER A 202 -13.37 1.22 -11.98
C SER A 202 -14.84 1.42 -12.37
N LYS A 203 -15.13 1.42 -13.68
CA LYS A 203 -16.50 1.52 -14.20
C LYS A 203 -17.42 0.36 -13.81
N SER A 204 -16.87 -0.80 -13.44
CA SER A 204 -17.66 -1.96 -12.97
C SER A 204 -18.06 -1.83 -11.50
N VAL A 205 -17.36 -0.99 -10.73
CA VAL A 205 -17.60 -0.76 -9.30
C VAL A 205 -18.47 0.48 -9.09
N VAL A 206 -18.25 1.54 -9.88
CA VAL A 206 -19.08 2.76 -9.90
C VAL A 206 -19.35 3.13 -11.36
N SER A 207 -20.62 3.28 -11.76
CA SER A 207 -21.01 3.49 -13.16
C SER A 207 -20.53 4.83 -13.73
N ASP A 208 -20.42 4.92 -15.05
CA ASP A 208 -20.10 6.19 -15.72
C ASP A 208 -21.24 7.21 -15.60
N GLU A 209 -22.49 6.74 -15.51
CA GLU A 209 -23.65 7.58 -15.21
C GLU A 209 -23.48 8.27 -13.86
N PHE A 210 -23.04 7.54 -12.83
CA PHE A 210 -22.77 8.11 -11.51
C PHE A 210 -21.68 9.21 -11.58
N VAL A 211 -20.57 8.94 -12.29
CA VAL A 211 -19.47 9.89 -12.46
C VAL A 211 -19.96 11.15 -13.17
N ASN A 212 -20.72 11.01 -14.25
CA ASN A 212 -21.27 12.12 -15.02
C ASN A 212 -22.25 12.96 -14.19
N LYS A 213 -23.14 12.31 -13.44
CA LYS A 213 -24.13 12.97 -12.56
C LYS A 213 -23.45 13.77 -11.45
N THR A 214 -22.40 13.23 -10.85
CA THR A 214 -21.65 13.87 -9.74
C THR A 214 -20.53 14.78 -10.23
N LYS A 215 -20.28 14.85 -11.54
CA LYS A 215 -19.18 15.59 -12.18
C LYS A 215 -17.81 15.27 -11.55
N SER A 216 -17.63 14.02 -11.13
CA SER A 216 -16.45 13.57 -10.40
C SER A 216 -15.28 13.23 -11.33
N ILE A 217 -14.06 13.34 -10.83
CA ILE A 217 -12.87 12.78 -11.48
C ILE A 217 -12.74 11.31 -11.08
N ARG A 218 -12.78 10.38 -12.05
CA ARG A 218 -12.57 8.95 -11.77
C ARG A 218 -11.08 8.63 -11.64
N ILE A 219 -10.74 7.87 -10.60
CA ILE A 219 -9.43 7.21 -10.42
C ILE A 219 -9.71 5.73 -10.13
N GLY A 220 -9.46 4.87 -11.11
CA GLY A 220 -9.81 3.45 -11.01
C GLY A 220 -8.89 2.56 -11.83
N GLY A 221 -8.57 1.40 -11.27
CA GLY A 221 -7.72 0.40 -11.88
C GLY A 221 -8.47 -0.78 -12.49
N ILE A 222 -7.71 -1.69 -13.11
CA ILE A 222 -8.22 -3.00 -13.53
C ILE A 222 -8.49 -3.93 -12.33
N ASP A 223 -7.77 -3.71 -11.23
CA ASP A 223 -7.96 -4.36 -9.93
C ASP A 223 -7.65 -3.38 -8.79
N ARG A 224 -7.73 -3.86 -7.54
CA ARG A 224 -7.49 -3.06 -6.35
C ARG A 224 -6.07 -2.49 -6.24
N PHE A 225 -5.08 -3.21 -6.76
CA PHE A 225 -3.67 -2.82 -6.68
C PHE A 225 -3.38 -1.73 -7.71
N ASP A 226 -3.94 -1.85 -8.91
CA ASP A 226 -3.89 -0.81 -9.94
C ASP A 226 -4.69 0.44 -9.52
N THR A 227 -5.85 0.30 -8.85
CA THR A 227 -6.54 1.46 -8.25
C THR A 227 -5.65 2.14 -7.21
N ASN A 228 -5.06 1.36 -6.29
CA ASN A 228 -4.17 1.89 -5.26
C ASN A 228 -2.98 2.65 -5.87
N LYS A 229 -2.30 2.06 -6.85
CA LYS A 229 -1.19 2.70 -7.58
C LYS A 229 -1.62 4.02 -8.22
N LYS A 230 -2.75 4.04 -8.94
CA LYS A 230 -3.27 5.26 -9.60
C LYS A 230 -3.66 6.35 -8.60
N VAL A 231 -4.19 5.97 -7.44
CA VAL A 231 -4.45 6.92 -6.34
C VAL A 231 -3.14 7.52 -5.85
N ILE A 232 -2.10 6.70 -5.66
CA ILE A 232 -0.79 7.17 -5.22
C ILE A 232 -0.19 8.15 -6.24
N GLU A 233 -0.13 7.77 -7.51
CA GLU A 233 0.40 8.60 -8.60
C GLU A 233 -0.34 9.93 -8.76
N TYR A 234 -1.66 9.94 -8.51
CA TYR A 234 -2.47 11.16 -8.62
C TYR A 234 -2.28 12.12 -7.44
N PHE A 235 -2.22 11.60 -6.20
CA PHE A 235 -2.30 12.42 -4.98
C PHE A 235 -0.97 12.65 -4.27
N TYR A 236 0.09 11.94 -4.63
CA TYR A 236 1.42 12.06 -4.02
C TYR A 236 2.44 12.41 -5.08
N LYS A 237 3.15 13.53 -4.87
CA LYS A 237 4.22 13.97 -5.77
C LYS A 237 5.54 13.40 -5.28
N ASN A 238 6.12 12.48 -6.04
CA ASN A 238 7.42 11.87 -5.76
C ASN A 238 7.62 11.45 -4.29
N PRO A 239 6.71 10.64 -3.70
CA PRO A 239 6.90 10.15 -2.34
C PRO A 239 8.18 9.32 -2.23
N ASP A 240 8.95 9.57 -1.16
CA ASP A 240 10.18 8.82 -0.82
C ASP A 240 9.96 7.89 0.38
N THR A 241 8.85 8.07 1.10
CA THR A 241 8.46 7.27 2.27
C THR A 241 7.16 6.55 1.97
N PHE A 242 7.13 5.23 2.16
CA PHE A 242 5.97 4.40 1.90
C PHE A 242 5.63 3.54 3.11
N TYR A 243 4.33 3.33 3.29
CA TYR A 243 3.79 2.25 4.10
C TYR A 243 3.34 1.11 3.19
N ILE A 244 3.42 -0.14 3.64
CA ILE A 244 2.80 -1.29 2.96
C ILE A 244 1.82 -1.99 3.90
N SER A 245 0.71 -2.47 3.35
CA SER A 245 -0.31 -3.25 4.07
C SER A 245 -0.87 -4.31 3.15
N ASP A 246 -1.36 -5.41 3.72
CA ASP A 246 -2.02 -6.47 2.96
C ASP A 246 -3.26 -5.91 2.21
N GLY A 247 -3.35 -6.22 0.91
CA GLY A 247 -4.42 -5.70 0.05
C GLY A 247 -5.76 -6.43 0.17
N TYR A 248 -5.84 -7.50 0.95
CA TYR A 248 -7.05 -8.27 1.22
C TYR A 248 -7.52 -8.12 2.68
N LYS A 249 -6.61 -8.02 3.65
CA LYS A 249 -6.88 -7.80 5.08
C LYS A 249 -6.85 -6.31 5.45
N LEU A 250 -7.85 -5.58 5.01
CA LEU A 250 -7.85 -4.11 4.96
C LEU A 250 -7.87 -3.30 6.28
N VAL A 251 -7.92 -3.87 7.51
CA VAL A 251 -7.90 -2.99 8.72
C VAL A 251 -6.58 -2.28 8.84
N ASP A 252 -5.46 -2.89 8.48
CA ASP A 252 -4.17 -2.34 8.87
C ASP A 252 -3.93 -1.07 8.05
N ALA A 253 -4.39 -1.07 6.79
CA ALA A 253 -4.53 0.13 5.97
C ALA A 253 -5.53 1.15 6.57
N LEU A 254 -6.68 0.70 7.09
CA LEU A 254 -7.67 1.58 7.74
C LEU A 254 -7.07 2.30 8.95
N THR A 255 -6.46 1.55 9.87
CA THR A 255 -5.95 2.08 11.14
C THR A 255 -4.68 2.89 10.94
N ALA A 256 -3.86 2.58 9.93
CA ALA A 256 -2.70 3.39 9.57
C ALA A 256 -3.01 4.64 8.76
N ALA A 257 -4.19 4.78 8.16
CA ALA A 257 -4.52 5.94 7.33
C ALA A 257 -4.30 7.31 8.04
N PRO A 258 -4.68 7.49 9.31
CA PRO A 258 -4.42 8.74 10.04
C PRO A 258 -2.94 8.98 10.34
N LEU A 259 -2.10 7.95 10.38
CA LEU A 259 -0.64 8.07 10.51
C LEU A 259 0.00 8.39 9.15
N ALA A 260 -0.45 7.73 8.08
CA ALA A 260 0.12 7.75 6.74
C ALA A 260 -0.36 8.94 5.87
N GLN A 261 -0.77 10.06 6.47
CA GLN A 261 -1.38 11.18 5.74
C GLN A 261 -0.52 11.69 4.56
N ASN A 262 0.78 11.82 4.77
CA ASN A 262 1.71 12.38 3.78
C ASN A 262 2.55 11.33 3.05
N SER A 263 2.45 10.06 3.44
CA SER A 263 3.24 8.95 2.91
C SER A 263 2.28 7.85 2.49
N PRO A 264 2.21 7.49 1.19
CA PRO A 264 1.19 6.57 0.70
C PRO A 264 1.26 5.18 1.36
N ILE A 265 0.09 4.58 1.55
CA ILE A 265 -0.04 3.15 1.85
C ILE A 265 -0.19 2.39 0.54
N VAL A 266 0.77 1.53 0.22
CA VAL A 266 0.69 0.59 -0.89
C VAL A 266 -0.01 -0.68 -0.42
N LEU A 267 -1.10 -1.04 -1.09
CA LEU A 267 -1.74 -2.32 -0.89
C LEU A 267 -0.96 -3.40 -1.64
N VAL A 268 -0.53 -4.44 -0.94
CA VAL A 268 0.37 -5.46 -1.51
C VAL A 268 -0.22 -6.86 -1.43
N SER A 269 0.17 -7.69 -2.39
CA SER A 269 -0.06 -9.14 -2.44
C SER A 269 1.09 -9.81 -3.20
N ASN A 270 1.06 -11.14 -3.33
CA ASN A 270 2.01 -11.85 -4.22
C ASN A 270 1.94 -11.36 -5.68
N THR A 271 0.76 -10.97 -6.15
CA THR A 271 0.52 -10.59 -7.56
C THR A 271 0.47 -9.09 -7.81
N SER A 272 0.57 -8.26 -6.76
CA SER A 272 0.52 -6.80 -6.89
C SER A 272 1.79 -6.25 -7.56
N ASP A 273 1.62 -5.25 -8.43
CA ASP A 273 2.73 -4.46 -8.97
C ASP A 273 3.36 -3.58 -7.87
N LYS A 274 4.63 -3.87 -7.56
CA LYS A 274 5.40 -3.17 -6.51
C LYS A 274 6.21 -1.99 -7.04
N SER A 275 6.17 -1.71 -8.34
CA SER A 275 7.04 -0.73 -9.01
C SER A 275 6.93 0.70 -8.48
N ILE A 276 5.83 1.05 -7.81
CA ILE A 276 5.65 2.35 -7.16
C ILE A 276 6.66 2.59 -6.02
N LEU A 277 7.23 1.51 -5.45
CA LEU A 277 8.20 1.58 -4.35
C LEU A 277 9.63 1.90 -4.81
N LYS A 278 9.90 1.87 -6.12
CA LYS A 278 11.25 2.06 -6.66
C LYS A 278 11.89 3.34 -6.14
N ASN A 279 13.16 3.22 -5.72
CA ASN A 279 13.95 4.32 -5.19
C ASN A 279 13.31 5.01 -3.97
N SER A 280 12.42 4.35 -3.22
CA SER A 280 11.99 4.90 -1.93
C SER A 280 13.12 4.84 -0.91
N ASP A 281 13.16 5.83 -0.02
CA ASP A 281 14.18 5.97 1.02
C ASP A 281 13.74 5.24 2.30
N THR A 282 12.44 5.13 2.54
CA THR A 282 11.88 4.48 3.75
C THR A 282 10.66 3.62 3.41
N LEU A 283 10.66 2.39 3.93
CA LEU A 283 9.53 1.47 3.86
C LEU A 283 9.10 1.05 5.27
N THR A 284 7.81 1.15 5.56
CA THR A 284 7.24 0.66 6.83
C THR A 284 6.12 -0.34 6.56
N THR A 285 6.29 -1.58 6.99
CA THR A 285 5.21 -2.57 6.98
C THR A 285 4.22 -2.29 8.11
N VAL A 286 2.92 -2.35 7.83
CA VAL A 286 1.86 -2.19 8.82
C VAL A 286 1.01 -3.45 8.87
N GLY A 287 0.90 -4.02 10.06
CA GLY A 287 0.12 -5.24 10.31
C GLY A 287 0.79 -6.50 9.77
N GLU A 288 -0.02 -7.52 9.57
CA GLU A 288 0.44 -8.82 9.06
C GLU A 288 0.54 -8.79 7.53
N VAL A 289 1.73 -8.49 7.03
CA VAL A 289 2.10 -8.72 5.62
C VAL A 289 3.04 -9.92 5.57
N ASP A 290 2.76 -10.88 4.69
CA ASP A 290 3.61 -12.06 4.51
C ASP A 290 5.08 -11.65 4.27
N TYR A 291 6.01 -12.38 4.89
CA TYR A 291 7.43 -12.08 4.79
C TYR A 291 7.93 -12.11 3.34
N LYS A 292 7.46 -13.05 2.51
CA LYS A 292 7.82 -13.14 1.09
C LYS A 292 7.33 -11.89 0.34
N ILE A 293 6.12 -11.42 0.61
CA ILE A 293 5.58 -10.19 0.02
C ILE A 293 6.40 -8.96 0.46
N SER A 294 6.71 -8.86 1.76
CA SER A 294 7.51 -7.77 2.31
C SER A 294 8.91 -7.75 1.69
N LYS A 295 9.53 -8.93 1.52
CA LYS A 295 10.81 -9.09 0.85
C LYS A 295 10.75 -8.65 -0.61
N GLN A 296 9.73 -9.06 -1.37
CA GLN A 296 9.53 -8.59 -2.75
C GLN A 296 9.39 -7.05 -2.82
N CYS A 297 8.83 -6.40 -1.79
CA CYS A 297 8.74 -4.94 -1.72
C CYS A 297 10.12 -4.32 -1.52
N VAL A 298 10.89 -4.80 -0.55
CA VAL A 298 12.28 -4.36 -0.29
C VAL A 298 13.16 -4.58 -1.52
N ASP A 299 13.05 -5.75 -2.15
CA ASP A 299 13.80 -6.08 -3.36
C ASP A 299 13.49 -5.06 -4.48
N MET A 300 12.23 -4.68 -4.65
CA MET A 300 11.85 -3.67 -5.65
C MET A 300 12.44 -2.28 -5.37
N ILE A 301 12.67 -1.91 -4.11
CA ILE A 301 13.29 -0.63 -3.75
C ILE A 301 14.77 -0.60 -4.15
N LEU A 302 15.47 -1.68 -3.84
CA LEU A 302 16.91 -1.83 -4.05
C LEU A 302 17.27 -2.07 -5.53
N LEU A 303 16.29 -2.40 -6.37
CA LEU A 303 16.46 -2.64 -7.79
C LEU A 303 16.53 -1.35 -8.62
N ASN A 304 17.64 -1.16 -9.34
CA ASN A 304 17.76 -0.09 -10.34
C ASN A 304 17.05 -0.46 -11.67
N GLU A 305 16.73 0.54 -12.49
CA GLU A 305 15.96 0.33 -13.73
C GLU A 305 16.65 -0.55 -14.77
N LYS A 306 17.99 -0.50 -14.86
CA LYS A 306 18.76 -1.31 -15.81
C LYS A 306 18.70 -2.78 -15.41
N ASP A 307 18.90 -3.05 -14.14
CA ASP A 307 18.81 -4.40 -13.57
C ASP A 307 17.41 -4.96 -13.74
N ASN A 308 16.35 -4.17 -13.54
CA ASN A 308 14.97 -4.64 -13.75
C ASN A 308 14.69 -5.13 -15.19
N LYS A 309 15.24 -4.45 -16.22
CA LYS A 309 15.11 -4.93 -17.62
C LYS A 309 15.86 -6.24 -17.84
N GLY A 310 17.05 -6.38 -17.26
CA GLY A 310 17.82 -7.62 -17.34
C GLY A 310 17.17 -8.77 -16.57
N ILE A 311 16.64 -8.52 -15.38
CA ILE A 311 15.89 -9.50 -14.57
C ILE A 311 14.68 -10.00 -15.33
N LYS A 312 13.88 -9.11 -15.93
CA LYS A 312 12.71 -9.53 -16.72
C LYS A 312 13.10 -10.43 -17.89
N LYS A 313 14.22 -10.13 -18.55
CA LYS A 313 14.75 -10.98 -19.62
C LYS A 313 15.22 -12.33 -19.06
N ALA A 314 15.96 -12.34 -17.96
CA ALA A 314 16.39 -13.56 -17.29
C ALA A 314 15.20 -14.42 -16.83
N GLN A 315 14.14 -13.82 -16.29
CA GLN A 315 12.98 -14.56 -15.82
C GLN A 315 12.14 -15.16 -16.95
N ASN A 316 12.07 -14.48 -18.11
CA ASN A 316 11.48 -15.09 -19.31
C ASN A 316 12.25 -16.36 -19.73
N ILE A 317 13.58 -16.29 -19.73
CA ILE A 317 14.45 -17.44 -20.04
C ILE A 317 14.21 -18.58 -19.05
N LEU A 318 14.10 -18.29 -17.76
CA LEU A 318 13.83 -19.29 -16.73
C LEU A 318 12.42 -19.88 -16.84
N ASN A 319 11.42 -19.09 -17.24
CA ASN A 319 10.07 -19.59 -17.49
C ASN A 319 10.03 -20.54 -18.70
N GLU A 320 10.79 -20.25 -19.76
CA GLU A 320 10.95 -21.17 -20.89
C GLU A 320 11.59 -22.49 -20.43
N MET A 321 12.60 -22.44 -19.56
CA MET A 321 13.22 -23.62 -18.95
C MET A 321 12.23 -24.41 -18.07
N ALA A 322 11.39 -23.72 -17.28
CA ALA A 322 10.35 -24.36 -16.47
C ALA A 322 9.30 -25.08 -17.32
N LEU A 323 8.90 -24.52 -18.47
CA LEU A 323 7.95 -25.13 -19.38
C LEU A 323 8.45 -26.43 -20.01
N GLN A 324 9.78 -26.60 -20.11
CA GLN A 324 10.41 -27.83 -20.59
C GLN A 324 10.59 -28.91 -19.49
N SER A 325 10.35 -28.55 -18.22
CA SER A 325 10.52 -29.44 -17.07
C SER A 325 9.28 -30.32 -16.82
N THR A 326 9.49 -31.56 -16.37
CA THR A 326 8.40 -32.43 -15.89
C THR A 326 7.90 -32.04 -14.49
N GLU A 327 8.70 -31.29 -13.74
CA GLU A 327 8.32 -30.71 -12.45
C GLU A 327 7.80 -29.29 -12.63
N LYS A 328 6.70 -28.95 -11.96
CA LYS A 328 6.16 -27.59 -11.99
C LYS A 328 6.96 -26.68 -11.08
N ARG A 329 7.74 -25.80 -11.68
CA ARG A 329 8.66 -24.89 -10.99
C ARG A 329 8.35 -23.45 -11.34
N ILE A 330 8.53 -22.55 -10.38
CA ILE A 330 8.63 -21.10 -10.63
C ILE A 330 9.97 -20.59 -10.11
N TYR A 331 10.52 -19.63 -10.83
CA TYR A 331 11.75 -18.95 -10.45
C TYR A 331 11.39 -17.53 -10.04
N GLU A 332 11.72 -17.14 -8.81
CA GLU A 332 11.54 -15.77 -8.34
C GLU A 332 12.89 -15.12 -8.10
N TYR A 333 13.05 -13.87 -8.57
CA TYR A 333 14.27 -13.11 -8.33
C TYR A 333 14.52 -12.94 -6.82
N ILE A 334 15.76 -13.10 -6.39
CA ILE A 334 16.17 -12.89 -5.01
C ILE A 334 17.41 -11.99 -5.00
N LEU A 335 17.42 -10.97 -4.14
CA LEU A 335 18.64 -10.21 -3.89
C LEU A 335 19.68 -11.05 -3.13
N PRO A 336 20.89 -11.27 -3.68
CA PRO A 336 21.92 -12.13 -3.08
C PRO A 336 22.44 -11.68 -1.71
N GLN A 337 22.26 -10.39 -1.38
CA GLN A 337 22.57 -9.81 -0.06
C GLN A 337 21.79 -10.50 1.07
N ALA A 338 20.61 -11.07 0.77
CA ALA A 338 19.80 -11.81 1.73
C ALA A 338 20.32 -13.25 1.99
N ILE A 339 21.33 -13.70 1.25
CA ILE A 339 21.87 -15.08 1.29
C ILE A 339 23.38 -15.09 1.59
N GLY A 340 23.98 -13.92 1.85
CA GLY A 340 25.41 -13.78 2.14
C GLY A 340 26.32 -13.95 0.92
N ILE A 341 25.81 -13.74 -0.31
CA ILE A 341 26.55 -14.00 -1.56
C ILE A 341 26.78 -12.69 -2.33
N ASP A 342 27.55 -11.78 -1.74
CA ASP A 342 27.80 -10.45 -2.31
C ASP A 342 28.51 -10.48 -3.66
N GLU A 343 29.30 -11.52 -3.93
CA GLU A 343 30.12 -11.63 -5.15
C GLU A 343 29.30 -12.02 -6.39
N VAL A 344 28.27 -12.85 -6.21
CA VAL A 344 27.34 -13.27 -7.28
C VAL A 344 26.54 -12.08 -7.82
N ASN A 345 26.16 -11.12 -6.97
CA ASN A 345 25.36 -9.97 -7.40
C ASN A 345 26.09 -9.05 -8.39
N LYS A 346 27.43 -9.06 -8.43
CA LYS A 346 28.18 -8.22 -9.38
C LYS A 346 27.92 -8.64 -10.82
N ASN A 347 27.84 -9.95 -11.07
CA ASN A 347 27.86 -10.51 -12.42
C ASN A 347 26.58 -11.28 -12.77
N TYR A 348 25.73 -11.62 -11.80
CA TYR A 348 24.58 -12.48 -12.02
C TYR A 348 23.29 -11.94 -11.38
N TYR A 349 22.16 -12.24 -12.00
CA TYR A 349 20.84 -12.17 -11.39
C TYR A 349 20.57 -13.49 -10.67
N ALA A 350 20.18 -13.47 -9.39
CA ALA A 350 19.87 -14.68 -8.63
C ALA A 350 18.36 -14.92 -8.52
N PHE A 351 17.97 -16.18 -8.53
CA PHE A 351 16.60 -16.64 -8.51
C PHE A 351 16.46 -17.85 -7.58
N GLY A 352 15.49 -17.81 -6.68
CA GLY A 352 15.06 -18.98 -5.93
C GLY A 352 14.12 -19.82 -6.77
N MET A 353 14.24 -21.13 -6.65
CA MET A 353 13.36 -22.09 -7.30
C MET A 353 12.32 -22.59 -6.30
N TYR A 354 11.05 -22.59 -6.69
CA TYR A 354 9.94 -23.04 -5.84
C TYR A 354 9.07 -24.05 -6.57
N ASN A 355 8.59 -25.05 -5.81
CA ASN A 355 7.62 -26.01 -6.31
C ASN A 355 6.21 -25.40 -6.24
N THR A 356 5.49 -25.37 -7.36
CA THR A 356 4.13 -24.79 -7.38
C THR A 356 3.06 -25.69 -6.81
N ASP A 357 3.34 -26.99 -6.63
CA ASP A 357 2.41 -27.94 -6.01
C ASP A 357 2.55 -27.98 -4.48
N ASP A 358 3.56 -27.29 -3.91
CA ASP A 358 3.72 -27.13 -2.47
C ASP A 358 2.95 -25.88 -1.98
N PRO A 359 1.90 -26.03 -1.15
CA PRO A 359 1.13 -24.90 -0.63
C PRO A 359 1.95 -23.97 0.28
N GLU A 360 3.09 -24.42 0.81
CA GLU A 360 3.99 -23.58 1.60
C GLU A 360 5.05 -22.87 0.75
N TYR A 361 5.13 -23.18 -0.56
CA TYR A 361 6.16 -22.68 -1.48
C TYR A 361 7.55 -22.76 -0.86
N GLN A 362 7.97 -23.94 -0.41
CA GLN A 362 9.33 -24.14 0.08
C GLN A 362 10.33 -24.04 -1.07
N LEU A 363 11.51 -23.48 -0.78
CA LEU A 363 12.60 -23.37 -1.73
C LEU A 363 13.07 -24.78 -2.11
N MET A 364 13.28 -25.03 -3.38
CA MET A 364 13.74 -26.33 -3.86
C MET A 364 15.27 -26.40 -3.78
N GLY A 365 15.78 -27.10 -2.76
CA GLY A 365 17.21 -27.43 -2.61
C GLY A 365 18.06 -26.36 -1.89
N ASP A 366 19.32 -26.71 -1.61
CA ASP A 366 20.32 -25.83 -0.96
C ASP A 366 21.04 -24.92 -1.98
N TRP A 367 20.42 -24.64 -3.11
CA TRP A 367 21.02 -23.94 -4.24
C TRP A 367 20.05 -22.95 -4.86
N ILE A 368 20.59 -21.96 -5.58
CA ILE A 368 19.85 -20.94 -6.30
C ILE A 368 20.17 -21.04 -7.79
N ILE A 369 19.26 -20.55 -8.64
CA ILE A 369 19.57 -20.32 -10.05
C ILE A 369 20.18 -18.93 -10.20
N ILE A 370 21.28 -18.83 -10.93
CA ILE A 370 21.88 -17.55 -11.29
C ILE A 370 21.91 -17.40 -12.81
N VAL A 371 21.68 -16.19 -13.29
CA VAL A 371 21.66 -15.86 -14.72
C VAL A 371 22.68 -14.76 -14.96
N ASP A 372 23.66 -15.02 -15.82
CA ASP A 372 24.72 -14.06 -16.11
C ASP A 372 24.13 -12.76 -16.70
N LYS A 373 24.51 -11.61 -16.13
CA LYS A 373 23.96 -10.31 -16.50
C LYS A 373 24.32 -9.90 -17.94
N ASN A 374 25.42 -10.42 -18.48
CA ASN A 374 25.95 -10.09 -19.80
C ASN A 374 25.53 -11.13 -20.84
N THR A 375 25.73 -12.40 -20.55
CA THR A 375 25.51 -13.50 -21.51
C THR A 375 24.10 -14.08 -21.44
N PHE A 376 23.39 -13.89 -20.32
CA PHE A 376 22.12 -14.54 -20.01
C PHE A 376 22.19 -16.07 -19.96
N GLU A 377 23.39 -16.62 -19.77
CA GLU A 377 23.56 -18.04 -19.48
C GLU A 377 23.08 -18.36 -18.06
N VAL A 378 22.48 -19.54 -17.90
CA VAL A 378 21.85 -19.98 -16.66
C VAL A 378 22.73 -20.99 -15.95
N TYR A 379 22.85 -20.86 -14.63
CA TYR A 379 23.64 -21.74 -13.78
C TYR A 379 22.89 -22.09 -12.49
N GLU A 380 23.10 -23.29 -11.97
CA GLU A 380 22.85 -23.63 -10.58
C GLU A 380 24.04 -23.20 -9.73
N TYR A 381 23.79 -22.52 -8.61
CA TYR A 381 24.79 -22.03 -7.67
C TYR A 381 24.53 -22.57 -6.27
N CYS A 382 25.50 -23.31 -5.72
CA CYS A 382 25.46 -23.86 -4.38
C CYS A 382 26.09 -22.92 -3.35
N VAL A 383 25.67 -23.03 -2.08
CA VAL A 383 26.22 -22.23 -0.96
C VAL A 383 27.73 -22.44 -0.76
N ASP A 384 28.28 -23.59 -1.19
CA ASP A 384 29.71 -23.89 -1.16
C ASP A 384 30.53 -23.22 -2.29
N GLY A 385 29.88 -22.45 -3.18
CA GLY A 385 30.49 -21.74 -4.29
C GLY A 385 30.53 -22.51 -5.61
N THR A 386 29.99 -23.73 -5.66
CA THR A 386 29.94 -24.53 -6.89
C THR A 386 28.95 -23.95 -7.91
N MET A 387 29.33 -23.91 -9.19
CA MET A 387 28.48 -23.47 -10.31
C MET A 387 28.34 -24.57 -11.38
N ILE A 388 27.09 -24.88 -11.76
CA ILE A 388 26.77 -25.85 -12.80
C ILE A 388 25.99 -25.15 -13.91
N LYS A 389 26.46 -25.19 -15.16
CA LYS A 389 25.79 -24.54 -16.30
C LYS A 389 24.59 -25.34 -16.78
N HIS A 390 23.48 -24.66 -17.06
CA HIS A 390 22.30 -25.23 -17.72
C HIS A 390 22.29 -24.85 -19.20
N GLU A 391 22.12 -25.86 -20.05
CA GLU A 391 21.84 -25.64 -21.47
C GLU A 391 20.34 -25.48 -21.68
N ILE A 392 19.95 -24.32 -22.17
CA ILE A 392 18.59 -24.06 -22.64
C ILE A 392 18.62 -24.36 -24.14
N LYS A 393 17.89 -25.39 -24.56
CA LYS A 393 17.77 -25.77 -25.97
C LYS A 393 16.68 -25.00 -26.68
#